data_AF-A0A931ZJ06-F1
#
_entry.id   AF-A0A931ZJ06-F1
#
_cell.length_a   1.000
_cell.length_b   1.000
_cell.length_c   1.000
_cell.angle_alpha   90.00
_cell.angle_beta   90.00
_cell.angle_gamma   90.00
#
_symmetry.space_group_name_H-M   'P 1'
#
loop_
_entity.id
_entity.type
_entity.pdbx_description
1 polymer ?
#
loop_
_entity_poly.entity_id
_entity_poly.type
_entity_poly.pdbx_seq_one_letter_code
_entity_poly.pdbx_strand_id
1 'polypeptide(L)'
;MPYRRMVFGNGEIYHVVNRGVASMPIATSERDYKRFLTLVEYYRYDTPLSFSHYLRLNPEEQSLLIENIHLHYGKPFSFNSETN
;
A
#
# COMPACT_ATOMS: atom_id res chain seq x y z
N MET A 1 -18.59 -15.92 19.72
CA MET A 1 -17.89 -15.91 18.41
C MET A 1 -16.50 -16.47 18.62
N PRO A 2 -16.08 -17.51 17.88
CA PRO A 2 -14.74 -18.07 18.05
C PRO A 2 -13.70 -17.03 17.61
N TYR A 3 -12.79 -16.69 18.53
CA TYR A 3 -11.72 -15.73 18.27
C TYR A 3 -10.59 -16.43 17.50
N ARG A 4 -10.42 -16.09 16.22
CA ARG A 4 -9.29 -16.61 15.44
C ARG A 4 -8.04 -15.82 15.82
N ARG A 5 -7.09 -16.47 16.49
CA ARG A 5 -5.75 -15.90 16.67
C ARG A 5 -5.05 -15.85 15.30
N MET A 6 -4.89 -14.65 14.76
CA MET A 6 -4.09 -14.43 13.56
C MET A 6 -2.64 -14.28 13.99
N VAL A 7 -1.78 -15.21 13.58
CA VAL A 7 -0.34 -15.18 13.87
C VAL A 7 0.37 -14.85 12.56
N PHE A 8 1.04 -13.70 12.53
CA PHE A 8 1.98 -13.36 11.47
C PHE A 8 3.37 -13.86 11.88
N GLY A 9 4.01 -14.63 11.00
CA GLY A 9 5.37 -15.12 11.12
C GLY A 9 6.28 -14.34 10.18
N ASN A 10 7.51 -14.10 10.61
CA ASN A 10 8.52 -13.43 9.78
C ASN A 10 8.97 -14.38 8.65
N GLY A 11 9.12 -13.86 7.44
CA GLY A 11 9.57 -14.62 6.27
C GLY A 11 8.48 -15.44 5.57
N GLU A 12 7.25 -15.40 6.07
CA GLU A 12 6.12 -16.12 5.48
C GLU A 12 5.42 -15.29 4.40
N ILE A 13 4.79 -15.98 3.44
CA ILE A 13 4.03 -15.38 2.35
C ILE A 13 2.53 -15.53 2.65
N TYR A 14 1.81 -14.41 2.59
CA TYR A 14 0.39 -14.36 2.91
C TYR A 14 -0.45 -13.96 1.69
N HIS A 15 -1.58 -14.64 1.50
CA HIS A 15 -2.61 -14.21 0.56
C HIS A 15 -3.54 -13.20 1.25
N VAL A 16 -3.40 -11.93 0.90
CA VAL A 16 -4.29 -10.87 1.36
C VAL A 16 -5.42 -10.71 0.37
N VAL A 17 -6.66 -10.84 0.84
CA VAL A 17 -7.87 -10.62 0.04
C VAL A 17 -8.68 -9.50 0.67
N ASN A 18 -9.10 -8.53 -0.14
CA ASN A 18 -10.00 -7.49 0.28
C ASN A 18 -11.42 -7.82 -0.22
N ARG A 19 -12.42 -7.79 0.68
CA ARG A 19 -13.82 -8.09 0.33
C ARG A 19 -14.71 -6.95 0.81
N GLY A 20 -15.53 -6.42 -0.09
CA GLY A 20 -16.50 -5.39 0.26
C GLY A 20 -17.58 -5.96 1.16
N VAL A 21 -18.18 -5.10 1.97
CA VAL A 21 -19.37 -5.44 2.75
C VAL A 21 -20.46 -5.91 1.77
N ALA A 22 -21.14 -7.02 2.10
CA ALA A 22 -22.16 -7.62 1.24
C ALA A 22 -21.70 -7.94 -0.20
N SER A 23 -20.41 -8.28 -0.38
CA SER A 23 -19.82 -8.57 -1.70
C SER A 23 -19.88 -7.42 -2.70
N MET A 24 -20.03 -6.18 -2.21
CA MET A 24 -20.00 -5.01 -3.07
C MET A 24 -18.59 -4.79 -3.67
N PRO A 25 -18.49 -4.29 -4.91
CA PRO A 25 -17.20 -3.88 -5.47
C PRO A 25 -16.55 -2.79 -4.62
N ILE A 26 -15.26 -2.96 -4.31
CA ILE A 26 -14.51 -2.03 -3.43
C ILE A 26 -13.95 -0.85 -4.22
N ALA A 27 -13.37 -1.14 -5.39
CA ALA A 27 -12.93 -0.15 -6.35
C ALA A 27 -13.92 -0.15 -7.51
N THR A 28 -14.77 0.87 -7.60
CA THR A 28 -15.76 1.01 -8.67
C THR A 28 -15.18 1.76 -9.87
N SER A 29 -14.06 2.46 -9.68
CA SER A 29 -13.34 3.16 -10.73
C SER A 29 -11.83 2.86 -10.70
N GLU A 30 -11.16 3.08 -11.83
CA GLU A 30 -9.71 3.01 -11.93
C GLU A 30 -9.02 3.98 -10.94
N ARG A 31 -9.65 5.13 -10.68
CA ARG A 31 -9.15 6.12 -9.71
C ARG A 31 -9.13 5.55 -8.29
N ASP A 32 -10.17 4.84 -7.89
CA ASP A 32 -10.25 4.22 -6.56
C ASP A 32 -9.20 3.13 -6.41
N TYR A 33 -9.00 2.32 -7.46
CA TYR A 33 -7.97 1.29 -7.50
C TYR A 33 -6.56 1.90 -7.39
N LYS A 34 -6.24 2.92 -8.19
CA LYS A 34 -4.95 3.62 -8.11
C LYS A 34 -4.73 4.23 -6.73
N ARG A 35 -5.74 4.89 -6.16
CA ARG A 35 -5.66 5.45 -4.81
C ARG A 35 -5.37 4.38 -3.76
N PHE A 36 -6.01 3.21 -3.87
CA PHE A 36 -5.74 2.08 -2.98
C PHE A 36 -4.29 1.60 -3.09
N LEU A 37 -3.77 1.44 -4.31
CA LEU A 37 -2.36 1.06 -4.51
C LEU A 37 -1.40 2.09 -3.90
N THR A 38 -1.64 3.39 -4.11
CA THR A 38 -0.83 4.45 -3.50
C THR A 38 -0.90 4.40 -1.98
N LEU A 39 -2.07 4.11 -1.42
CA LEU A 39 -2.26 4.00 0.03
C LEU A 39 -1.48 2.81 0.60
N VAL A 40 -1.52 1.64 -0.05
CA VAL A 40 -0.75 0.46 0.35
C VAL A 40 0.75 0.74 0.27
N GLU A 41 1.21 1.37 -0.83
CA GLU A 41 2.62 1.73 -0.99
C GLU A 41 3.08 2.77 0.02
N TYR A 42 2.20 3.68 0.43
CA TYR A 42 2.51 4.66 1.45
C TYR A 42 2.65 4.03 2.83
N TYR A 43 1.66 3.24 3.27
CA TYR A 43 1.60 2.69 4.63
C TYR A 43 2.42 1.42 4.86
N ARG A 44 3.06 0.86 3.83
CA ARG A 44 3.98 -0.27 4.03
C ARG A 44 5.27 0.11 4.77
N TYR A 45 5.58 1.40 4.83
CA TYR A 45 6.70 1.97 5.57
C TYR A 45 6.18 2.77 6.76
N ASP A 46 7.04 3.02 7.75
CA ASP A 46 6.69 3.96 8.81
C ASP A 46 6.87 5.39 8.28
N THR A 47 5.74 6.09 8.12
CA THR A 47 5.67 7.40 7.46
C THR A 47 5.41 8.53 8.46
N PRO A 48 6.08 9.68 8.33
CA PRO A 48 5.98 10.77 9.30
C PRO A 48 4.66 11.56 9.26
N LEU A 49 3.87 11.41 8.20
CA LEU A 49 2.61 12.14 8.01
C LEU A 49 1.47 11.22 7.59
N SER A 50 0.23 11.66 7.81
CA SER A 50 -0.92 10.86 7.38
C SER A 50 -1.09 10.94 5.86
N PHE A 51 -1.67 9.89 5.26
CA PHE A 51 -1.89 9.85 3.82
C PHE A 51 -2.75 11.01 3.30
N SER A 52 -3.70 11.50 4.10
CA SER A 52 -4.50 12.69 3.74
C SER A 52 -3.67 13.97 3.64
N HIS A 53 -2.63 14.11 4.47
CA HIS A 53 -1.68 15.23 4.36
C HIS A 53 -0.76 15.04 3.15
N TYR A 54 -0.27 13.82 2.91
CA TYR A 54 0.52 13.49 1.74
C TYR A 54 -0.18 13.90 0.43
N LEU A 55 -1.47 13.56 0.30
CA LEU A 55 -2.27 13.90 -0.89
C LEU A 55 -2.46 15.40 -1.13
N ARG A 56 -2.23 16.24 -0.10
CA ARG A 56 -2.33 17.71 -0.22
C ARG A 56 -1.01 18.37 -0.60
N LEU A 57 0.11 17.65 -0.49
CA LEU A 57 1.42 18.13 -0.90
C LEU A 57 1.44 18.36 -2.42
N ASN A 58 2.32 19.25 -2.86
CA ASN A 58 2.54 19.42 -4.29
C ASN A 58 3.28 18.18 -4.86
N PRO A 59 3.26 17.95 -6.20
CA PRO A 59 3.87 16.76 -6.79
C PRO A 59 5.37 16.60 -6.52
N GLU A 60 6.11 17.71 -6.38
CA GLU A 60 7.55 17.69 -6.09
C GLU A 60 7.79 17.21 -4.66
N GLU A 61 7.07 17.77 -3.68
CA GLU A 61 7.12 17.37 -2.27
C GLU A 61 6.72 15.91 -2.06
N GLN A 62 5.69 15.44 -2.77
CA GLN A 62 5.28 14.03 -2.73
C GLN A 62 6.43 13.13 -3.20
N SER A 63 7.06 13.47 -4.33
CA SER A 63 8.16 12.70 -4.90
C SER A 63 9.35 12.64 -3.96
N LEU A 64 9.71 13.79 -3.37
CA LEU A 64 10.84 13.93 -2.45
C LEU A 64 10.62 13.13 -1.16
N LEU A 65 9.39 13.12 -0.63
CA LEU A 65 9.04 12.33 0.54
C LEU A 65 9.14 10.83 0.27
N ILE A 66 8.59 10.37 -0.86
CA ILE A 66 8.65 8.96 -1.24
C ILE A 66 10.09 8.52 -1.51
N GLU A 67 10.90 9.37 -2.15
CA GLU A 67 12.32 9.12 -2.35
C GLU A 67 13.07 8.97 -1.02
N ASN A 68 12.83 9.88 -0.06
CA ASN A 68 13.43 9.80 1.27
C ASN A 68 13.05 8.51 2.01
N ILE A 69 11.78 8.09 1.91
CA ILE A 69 11.32 6.82 2.48
C ILE A 69 12.06 5.65 1.82
N HIS A 70 12.17 5.63 0.50
CA HIS A 70 12.89 4.58 -0.22
C HIS A 70 14.38 4.56 0.07
N LEU A 71 15.01 5.71 0.32
CA LEU A 71 16.41 5.77 0.73
C LEU A 71 16.62 5.18 2.13
N HIS A 72 15.63 5.32 3.02
CA HIS A 72 15.71 4.82 4.39
C HIS A 72 15.41 3.31 4.49
N TYR A 73 14.36 2.83 3.81
CA TYR A 73 13.89 1.44 3.90
C TYR A 73 14.36 0.53 2.75
N GLY A 74 14.93 1.10 1.69
CA GLY A 74 15.16 0.42 0.42
C GLY A 74 13.96 0.55 -0.53
N LYS A 75 14.23 0.43 -1.83
CA LYS A 75 13.16 0.45 -2.84
C LYS A 75 12.30 -0.81 -2.74
N PRO A 76 10.99 -0.70 -3.01
CA PRO A 76 10.14 -1.88 -3.10
C PRO A 76 10.65 -2.83 -4.17
N PHE A 77 10.46 -4.13 -3.94
CA PHE A 77 10.76 -5.15 -4.93
C PHE A 77 9.90 -4.93 -6.18
N SER A 78 10.50 -4.41 -7.24
CA SER A 78 9.86 -4.32 -8.56
C SER A 78 9.86 -5.70 -9.21
N PHE A 79 8.69 -6.30 -9.38
CA PHE A 79 8.55 -7.44 -10.28
C PHE A 79 8.75 -6.90 -11.71
N ASN A 80 9.94 -7.08 -12.28
CA ASN A 80 10.13 -6.87 -13.71
C ASN A 80 9.27 -7.91 -14.43
N SER A 81 8.15 -7.49 -15.02
CA SER A 81 7.40 -8.31 -15.96
C SER A 81 8.15 -8.33 -17.30
N GLU A 82 9.39 -8.82 -17.28
CA GLU A 82 10.14 -9.23 -18.47
C GLU A 82 10.24 -10.75 -18.46
N THR A 83 9.13 -11.41 -18.72
CA THR A 83 9.12 -12.82 -19.13
C THR A 83 7.92 -13.05 -20.05
N ASN A 84 8.23 -13.11 -21.35
CA ASN A 84 7.50 -13.66 -22.50
C ASN A 84 6.05 -13.22 -22.75
#